data_AF-A0A015JYF4-F1
#
_entry.id   AF-A0A015JYF4-F1
#
_cell.length_a   1.000
_cell.length_b   1.000
_cell.length_c   1.000
_cell.angle_alpha   90.00
_cell.angle_beta   90.00
_cell.angle_gamma   90.00
#
_symmetry.space_group_name_H-M   'P 1'
#
loop_
_entity.id
_entity.type
_entity.pdbx_description
1 polymer ?
#
loop_
_entity_poly.entity_id
_entity_poly.type
_entity_poly.pdbx_seq_one_letter_code
_entity_poly.pdbx_strand_id
1 'polypeptide(L)'
;MDQPSSRRMLFNLIATLNASYPDYDFSDVKPDQFTKHQSVPMVCNYINNTLFNLGHAYIINNLALWKVIDEIIELDECSVYSFNPDNDSDPNAEDGAIWSFNFFFYNKKLKRILFFAVKCLSINAPLQDEEPLDTFSDSGSDVIGMSYEEYVMGDIEM
;
A
#
# COMPACT_ATOMS: atom_id res chain seq x y z
N MET A 1 17.85 -20.82 -2.11
CA MET A 1 16.67 -21.55 -2.62
C MET A 1 16.58 -21.33 -4.12
N ASP A 2 16.85 -22.34 -4.95
CA ASP A 2 16.90 -22.22 -6.41
C ASP A 2 15.73 -22.99 -7.04
N GLN A 3 14.55 -22.36 -7.10
CA GLN A 3 13.41 -22.89 -7.86
C GLN A 3 13.06 -21.87 -8.96
N PRO A 4 13.08 -22.25 -10.24
CA PRO A 4 12.86 -21.31 -11.36
C PRO A 4 11.52 -20.58 -11.31
N SER A 5 10.50 -21.18 -10.67
CA SER A 5 9.22 -20.53 -10.38
C SER A 5 9.34 -19.36 -9.40
N SER A 6 10.23 -19.46 -8.41
CA SER A 6 10.46 -18.42 -7.40
C SER A 6 11.18 -17.21 -7.98
N ARG A 7 12.12 -17.44 -8.92
CA ARG A 7 12.81 -16.33 -9.62
C ARG A 7 11.85 -15.51 -10.49
N ARG A 8 10.93 -16.17 -11.19
CA ARG A 8 9.90 -15.46 -11.98
C ARG A 8 8.91 -14.70 -11.09
N MET A 9 8.56 -15.26 -9.93
CA MET A 9 7.71 -14.58 -8.96
C MET A 9 8.38 -13.30 -8.46
N LEU A 10 9.63 -13.40 -8.01
CA LEU A 10 10.39 -12.25 -7.52
C LEU A 10 10.41 -11.10 -8.53
N PHE A 11 10.66 -11.41 -9.80
CA PHE A 11 10.64 -10.40 -10.87
C PHE A 11 9.27 -9.71 -10.99
N ASN A 12 8.17 -10.46 -10.88
CA ASN A 12 6.83 -9.87 -10.91
C ASN A 12 6.58 -8.96 -9.68
N LEU A 13 7.06 -9.34 -8.50
CA LEU A 13 6.92 -8.54 -7.28
C LEU A 13 7.69 -7.22 -7.40
N ILE A 14 8.95 -7.27 -7.83
CA ILE A 14 9.79 -6.08 -8.06
C ILE A 14 9.18 -5.20 -9.16
N ALA A 15 8.70 -5.79 -10.26
CA ALA A 15 8.02 -5.03 -11.31
C ALA A 15 6.74 -4.35 -10.80
N THR A 16 6.02 -4.98 -9.86
CA THR A 16 4.84 -4.37 -9.24
C THR A 16 5.24 -3.18 -8.36
N LEU A 17 6.34 -3.27 -7.62
CA LEU A 17 6.88 -2.16 -6.82
C LEU A 17 7.32 -0.99 -7.71
N ASN A 18 8.13 -1.24 -8.74
CA ASN A 18 8.57 -0.21 -9.70
C ASN A 18 7.37 0.48 -10.39
N ALA A 19 6.28 -0.24 -10.66
CA ALA A 19 5.07 0.35 -11.21
C ALA A 19 4.24 1.14 -10.19
N SER A 20 4.35 0.81 -8.90
CA SER A 20 3.58 1.46 -7.82
C SER A 20 4.28 2.70 -7.27
N TYR A 21 5.62 2.74 -7.31
CA TYR A 21 6.43 3.89 -6.93
C TYR A 21 7.41 4.22 -8.06
N PRO A 22 6.98 4.99 -9.09
CA PRO A 22 7.80 5.28 -10.26
C PRO A 22 9.08 6.06 -9.96
N ASP A 23 9.06 6.83 -8.88
CA ASP A 23 10.17 7.70 -8.46
C ASP A 23 11.18 6.99 -7.56
N TYR A 24 10.96 5.70 -7.26
CA TYR A 24 11.82 4.88 -6.40
C TYR A 24 12.47 3.74 -7.19
N ASP A 25 13.79 3.56 -7.02
CA ASP A 25 14.52 2.50 -7.70
C ASP A 25 14.57 1.22 -6.84
N PHE A 26 13.84 0.17 -7.27
CA PHE A 26 13.87 -1.15 -6.63
C PHE A 26 14.86 -2.12 -7.30
N SER A 27 15.81 -1.65 -8.11
CA SER A 27 16.75 -2.51 -8.85
C SER A 27 17.65 -3.36 -7.93
N ASP A 28 17.98 -2.86 -6.73
CA ASP A 28 18.84 -3.54 -5.76
C ASP A 28 18.07 -4.42 -4.74
N VAL A 29 16.74 -4.49 -4.87
CA VAL A 29 15.89 -5.29 -3.97
C VAL A 29 16.25 -6.76 -4.06
N LYS A 30 16.43 -7.37 -2.89
CA LYS A 30 16.88 -8.75 -2.75
C LYS A 30 15.73 -9.71 -2.43
N PRO A 31 15.86 -11.01 -2.76
CA PRO A 31 14.80 -11.99 -2.50
C PRO A 31 14.47 -12.18 -1.02
N ASP A 32 15.42 -11.94 -0.11
CA ASP A 32 15.28 -12.08 1.35
C ASP A 32 14.44 -10.97 1.97
N GLN A 33 14.29 -9.83 1.30
CA GLN A 33 13.34 -8.77 1.67
C GLN A 33 11.88 -9.15 1.39
N PHE A 34 11.63 -10.30 0.75
CA PHE A 34 10.29 -10.83 0.54
C PHE A 34 10.02 -12.08 1.38
N THR A 35 8.89 -12.05 2.09
CA THR A 35 8.42 -13.21 2.87
C THR A 35 7.15 -13.76 2.26
N LYS A 36 7.14 -15.07 1.95
CA LYS A 36 5.91 -15.78 1.58
C LYS A 36 5.18 -16.22 2.85
N HIS A 37 3.91 -15.83 3.00
CA HIS A 37 3.10 -16.29 4.13
C HIS A 37 2.39 -17.60 3.79
N GLN A 38 2.08 -18.37 4.83
CA GLN A 38 1.43 -19.67 4.68
C GLN A 38 -0.10 -19.58 4.57
N SER A 39 -0.70 -18.47 5.03
CA SER A 39 -2.16 -18.34 5.12
C SER A 39 -2.61 -16.93 4.74
N VAL A 40 -3.41 -16.85 3.68
CA VAL A 40 -4.14 -15.63 3.28
C VAL A 40 -5.09 -15.18 4.40
N PRO A 41 -5.92 -16.05 5.01
CA PRO A 41 -6.78 -15.65 6.12
C PRO A 41 -6.06 -15.01 7.30
N MET A 42 -4.86 -15.48 7.66
CA MET A 42 -4.09 -14.88 8.75
C MET A 42 -3.65 -13.45 8.41
N VAL A 43 -3.23 -13.20 7.16
CA VAL A 43 -2.87 -11.86 6.70
C VAL A 43 -4.09 -10.94 6.66
N CYS A 44 -5.24 -11.42 6.17
CA CYS A 44 -6.47 -10.64 6.20
C CYS A 44 -6.89 -10.29 7.63
N ASN A 45 -6.76 -11.22 8.58
CA ASN A 45 -7.04 -10.96 9.99
C ASN A 45 -6.07 -9.96 10.61
N TYR A 46 -4.78 -10.01 10.24
CA TYR A 46 -3.81 -9.00 10.64
C TYR A 46 -4.22 -7.61 10.16
N ILE A 47 -4.56 -7.47 8.88
CA ILE A 47 -5.05 -6.21 8.30
C ILE A 47 -6.33 -5.75 9.02
N ASN A 48 -7.25 -6.65 9.33
CA ASN A 48 -8.48 -6.34 10.06
C ASN A 48 -8.20 -5.76 11.44
N ASN A 49 -7.33 -6.41 12.20
CA ASN A 49 -6.97 -5.94 13.54
C ASN A 49 -6.28 -4.58 13.46
N THR A 50 -5.40 -4.36 12.49
CA THR A 50 -4.75 -3.06 12.31
C THR A 50 -5.76 -1.97 11.98
N LEU A 51 -6.64 -2.17 11.00
CA LEU A 51 -7.68 -1.19 10.65
C LEU A 51 -8.66 -0.95 11.80
N PHE A 52 -9.02 -1.99 12.55
CA PHE A 52 -9.90 -1.87 13.72
C PHE A 52 -9.25 -1.03 14.82
N ASN A 53 -7.97 -1.29 15.13
CA ASN A 53 -7.23 -0.54 16.15
C ASN A 53 -7.04 0.94 15.79
N LEU A 54 -7.09 1.27 14.50
CA LEU A 54 -7.04 2.66 14.01
C LEU A 54 -8.43 3.32 13.92
N GLY A 55 -9.50 2.63 14.33
CA GLY A 55 -10.87 3.15 14.21
C GLY A 55 -11.45 3.11 12.79
N HIS A 56 -10.80 2.41 11.86
CA HIS A 56 -11.21 2.33 10.45
C HIS A 56 -12.03 1.06 10.13
N ALA A 57 -12.76 0.52 11.10
CA ALA A 57 -13.59 -0.67 10.92
C ALA A 57 -14.67 -0.50 9.83
N TYR A 58 -15.08 0.73 9.52
CA TYR A 58 -16.05 1.03 8.47
C TYR A 58 -15.54 0.61 7.07
N ILE A 59 -14.23 0.60 6.83
CA ILE A 59 -13.64 0.15 5.55
C ILE A 59 -13.96 -1.33 5.33
N ILE A 60 -13.89 -2.13 6.39
CA ILE A 60 -14.18 -3.57 6.32
C ILE A 60 -15.69 -3.80 6.26
N ASN A 61 -16.45 -3.13 7.13
CA ASN A 61 -17.86 -3.44 7.33
C ASN A 61 -18.80 -2.74 6.33
N ASN A 62 -18.58 -1.45 6.08
CA ASN A 62 -19.49 -0.62 5.28
C ASN A 62 -19.06 -0.61 3.81
N LEU A 63 -17.75 -0.47 3.55
CA LEU A 63 -17.21 -0.50 2.19
C LEU A 63 -16.99 -1.93 1.67
N ALA A 64 -17.20 -2.94 2.53
CA ALA A 64 -17.09 -4.35 2.19
C ALA A 64 -15.75 -4.70 1.51
N LEU A 65 -14.63 -4.14 1.99
CA LEU A 65 -13.29 -4.25 1.39
C LEU A 65 -12.97 -5.66 0.88
N TRP A 66 -13.13 -6.67 1.74
CA TRP A 66 -12.78 -8.04 1.38
C TRP A 66 -13.66 -8.64 0.30
N LYS A 67 -14.94 -8.24 0.24
CA LYS A 67 -15.84 -8.69 -0.82
C LYS A 67 -15.37 -8.17 -2.18
N VAL A 68 -15.03 -6.87 -2.25
CA VAL A 68 -14.53 -6.25 -3.49
C VAL A 68 -13.20 -6.86 -3.90
N ILE A 69 -12.29 -7.05 -2.96
CA ILE A 69 -11.00 -7.70 -3.25
C ILE A 69 -11.21 -9.12 -3.76
N ASP A 70 -12.05 -9.91 -3.10
CA ASP A 70 -12.31 -11.31 -3.47
C ASP A 70 -12.91 -11.43 -4.88
N GLU A 71 -13.84 -10.54 -5.25
CA GLU A 71 -14.41 -10.47 -6.60
C GLU A 71 -13.35 -10.18 -7.69
N ILE A 72 -12.27 -9.48 -7.34
CA ILE A 72 -11.22 -9.08 -8.30
C ILE A 72 -10.11 -10.12 -8.39
N ILE A 73 -9.72 -10.77 -7.29
CA ILE A 73 -8.51 -11.59 -7.23
C ILE A 73 -8.76 -13.05 -6.85
N GLU A 74 -9.96 -13.41 -6.38
CA GLU A 74 -10.29 -14.72 -5.81
C GLU A 74 -9.30 -15.12 -4.71
N LEU A 75 -9.52 -14.64 -3.48
CA LEU A 75 -8.56 -14.74 -2.36
C LEU A 75 -8.23 -16.19 -1.99
N ASP A 76 -9.17 -17.11 -2.14
CA ASP A 76 -8.98 -18.54 -1.85
C ASP A 76 -7.92 -19.21 -2.73
N GLU A 77 -7.66 -18.65 -3.91
CA GLU A 77 -6.68 -19.14 -4.89
C GLU A 77 -5.36 -18.33 -4.87
N CYS A 78 -5.24 -17.40 -3.92
CA CYS A 78 -4.09 -16.52 -3.82
C CYS A 78 -2.94 -17.13 -3.00
N SER A 79 -1.71 -16.82 -3.43
CA SER A 79 -0.54 -16.84 -2.56
C SER A 79 -0.26 -15.42 -2.10
N VAL A 80 0.05 -15.22 -0.82
CA VAL A 80 0.36 -13.89 -0.29
C VAL A 80 1.84 -13.77 0.10
N TYR A 81 2.43 -12.63 -0.26
CA TYR A 81 3.81 -12.26 0.04
C TYR A 81 3.81 -10.90 0.75
N SER A 82 4.80 -10.64 1.58
CA SER A 82 5.07 -9.29 2.10
C SER A 82 6.44 -8.80 1.65
N PHE A 83 6.54 -7.50 1.42
CA PHE A 83 7.82 -6.81 1.25
C PHE A 83 8.20 -6.12 2.55
N ASN A 84 9.36 -6.49 3.07
CA ASN A 84 9.96 -5.96 4.29
C ASN A 84 11.30 -5.33 3.87
N PRO A 85 11.29 -4.05 3.49
CA PRO A 85 12.50 -3.38 3.02
C PRO A 85 13.54 -3.26 4.13
N ASP A 86 14.82 -3.25 3.75
CA ASP A 86 15.88 -2.71 4.60
C ASP A 86 15.85 -1.17 4.53
N ASN A 87 16.57 -0.48 5.42
CA ASN A 87 16.58 0.99 5.49
C ASN A 87 16.86 1.68 4.14
N ASP A 88 17.75 1.11 3.31
CA ASP A 88 18.13 1.70 2.01
C ASP A 88 17.12 1.39 0.89
N SER A 89 16.20 0.44 1.12
CA SER A 89 15.23 -0.06 0.13
C SER A 89 13.77 0.27 0.49
N ASP A 90 13.56 1.00 1.60
CA ASP A 90 12.22 1.39 2.05
C ASP A 90 11.81 2.72 1.41
N PRO A 91 10.82 2.72 0.49
CA PRO A 91 10.30 3.96 -0.08
C PRO A 91 9.60 4.84 0.96
N ASN A 92 9.30 4.31 2.15
CA ASN A 92 8.65 5.06 3.23
C ASN A 92 9.63 5.56 4.30
N ALA A 93 10.94 5.31 4.18
CA ALA A 93 11.93 5.67 5.19
C ALA A 93 12.00 7.18 5.45
N GLU A 94 11.78 7.98 4.41
CA GLU A 94 11.90 9.44 4.47
C GLU A 94 10.59 10.15 4.84
N ASP A 95 9.47 9.41 4.89
CA ASP A 95 8.13 9.98 5.09
C ASP A 95 7.72 10.09 6.57
N GLY A 96 8.60 9.69 7.50
CA GLY A 96 8.27 9.63 8.92
C GLY A 96 7.16 8.62 9.25
N ALA A 97 7.08 7.53 8.49
CA ALA A 97 6.16 6.44 8.75
C ALA A 97 6.48 5.76 10.09
N ILE A 98 5.49 5.69 10.99
CA ILE A 98 5.59 4.96 12.27
C ILE A 98 5.63 3.46 12.01
N TRP A 99 4.80 3.01 11.07
CA TRP A 99 4.79 1.65 10.56
C TRP A 99 4.25 1.64 9.14
N SER A 100 4.66 0.62 8.38
CA SER A 100 4.11 0.31 7.07
C SER A 100 4.06 -1.20 6.89
N PHE A 101 3.16 -1.68 6.04
CA PHE A 101 3.20 -3.03 5.54
C PHE A 101 2.77 -3.07 4.08
N ASN A 102 3.39 -3.99 3.34
CA ASN A 102 3.26 -4.12 1.90
C ASN A 102 2.94 -5.57 1.58
N PHE A 103 1.69 -5.87 1.22
CA PHE A 103 1.25 -7.22 0.87
C PHE A 103 0.95 -7.37 -0.62
N PHE A 104 1.29 -8.54 -1.16
CA PHE A 104 1.03 -8.91 -2.54
C PHE A 104 0.17 -10.16 -2.56
N PHE A 105 -1.05 -10.07 -3.05
CA PHE A 105 -1.92 -11.22 -3.29
C PHE A 105 -1.79 -11.62 -4.75
N TYR A 106 -1.19 -12.78 -4.99
CA TYR A 106 -0.97 -13.31 -6.33
C TYR A 106 -1.89 -14.48 -6.63
N ASN A 107 -2.76 -14.32 -7.61
CA ASN A 107 -3.54 -15.40 -8.18
C ASN A 107 -2.85 -15.90 -9.47
N LYS A 108 -2.33 -17.14 -9.41
CA LYS A 108 -1.62 -17.77 -10.53
C LYS A 108 -2.54 -18.09 -11.71
N LYS A 109 -3.81 -18.41 -11.46
CA LYS A 109 -4.81 -18.76 -12.49
C LYS A 109 -5.18 -17.52 -13.30
N LEU A 110 -5.45 -16.42 -12.61
CA LEU A 110 -5.77 -15.12 -13.23
C LEU A 110 -4.55 -14.37 -13.76
N LYS A 111 -3.34 -14.78 -13.38
CA LYS A 111 -2.07 -14.07 -13.65
C LYS A 111 -2.10 -12.62 -13.16
N ARG A 112 -2.73 -12.39 -12.01
CA ARG A 112 -2.98 -11.06 -11.45
C ARG A 112 -2.30 -10.93 -10.10
N ILE A 113 -1.75 -9.74 -9.84
CA ILE A 113 -1.21 -9.33 -8.54
C ILE A 113 -2.06 -8.17 -8.05
N LEU A 114 -2.58 -8.29 -6.83
CA LEU A 114 -3.09 -7.16 -6.07
C LEU A 114 -1.99 -6.73 -5.11
N PHE A 115 -1.57 -5.48 -5.21
CA PHE A 115 -0.65 -4.86 -4.27
C PHE A 115 -1.44 -4.04 -3.24
N PHE A 116 -1.23 -4.34 -1.96
CA PHE A 116 -1.92 -3.72 -0.84
C PHE A 116 -0.87 -3.12 0.10
N ALA A 117 -0.69 -1.81 0.03
CA ALA A 117 0.25 -1.06 0.86
C ALA A 117 -0.52 -0.15 1.82
N VAL A 118 -0.11 -0.16 3.09
CA VAL A 118 -0.62 0.76 4.11
C VAL A 118 0.56 1.30 4.90
N LYS A 119 0.56 2.62 5.10
CA LYS A 119 1.51 3.30 5.98
C LYS A 119 0.77 4.19 6.97
N CYS A 120 1.31 4.33 8.16
CA CYS A 120 0.85 5.28 9.16
C CYS A 120 1.93 6.32 9.36
N LEU A 121 1.61 7.58 9.08
CA LEU A 121 2.53 8.70 9.19
C LEU A 121 2.42 9.34 10.57
N SER A 122 3.56 9.80 11.08
CA SER A 122 3.57 10.65 12.27
C SER A 122 3.11 12.06 11.91
N ILE A 123 2.26 12.66 12.73
CA ILE A 123 1.89 14.09 12.58
C ILE A 123 3.09 15.03 12.73
N ASN A 124 4.16 14.55 13.38
CA ASN A 124 5.41 15.29 13.55
C ASN A 124 6.44 14.98 12.44
N ALA A 125 6.09 14.17 11.45
CA ALA A 125 6.96 13.95 10.31
C ALA A 125 7.14 15.30 9.58
N PRO A 126 8.36 15.66 9.15
CA PRO A 126 8.54 16.81 8.29
C PRO A 126 7.66 16.58 7.05
N LEU A 127 6.70 17.47 6.82
CA LEU A 127 5.98 17.51 5.55
C LEU A 127 7.06 17.67 4.49
N GLN A 128 7.24 16.65 3.64
CA GLN A 128 7.94 16.88 2.38
C GLN A 128 7.14 17.96 1.68
N ASP A 129 7.79 19.07 1.33
CA ASP A 129 7.18 20.09 0.50
C ASP A 129 6.67 19.37 -0.75
N GLU A 130 5.35 19.17 -0.86
CA GLU A 130 4.78 18.65 -2.10
C GLU A 130 5.18 19.65 -3.19
N GLU A 131 6.08 19.24 -4.08
CA GLU A 131 6.37 19.98 -5.31
C GLU A 131 5.01 20.34 -5.92
N PRO A 132 4.66 21.64 -5.99
CA PRO A 132 3.33 22.02 -6.39
C PRO A 132 3.06 21.42 -7.76
N LEU A 133 2.03 20.56 -7.83
CA LEU A 133 1.54 20.01 -9.08
C LEU A 133 1.43 21.18 -10.05
N ASP A 134 2.20 21.16 -11.14
CA ASP A 134 2.09 22.14 -12.22
C ASP A 134 0.63 22.13 -12.67
N THR A 135 -0.12 23.10 -12.16
CA THR A 135 -1.53 23.27 -12.49
C THR A 135 -1.53 23.66 -13.94
N PHE A 136 -1.92 22.73 -14.80
CA PHE A 136 -2.31 23.04 -16.17
C PHE A 136 -3.35 24.16 -16.07
N SER A 137 -2.92 25.36 -16.43
CA SER A 137 -3.76 26.52 -16.50
C SER A 137 -4.77 26.29 -17.62
N ASP A 138 -5.95 25.77 -17.28
CA ASP A 138 -7.12 25.92 -18.13
C ASP A 138 -8.28 26.47 -17.31
N SER A 139 -8.52 27.74 -17.57
CA SER A 139 -9.68 28.58 -17.25
C SER A 139 -10.71 28.07 -16.22
N GLY A 140 -10.74 28.75 -15.08
CA GLY A 140 -11.99 29.28 -14.54
C GLY A 140 -12.88 28.35 -13.72
N SER A 141 -12.40 27.88 -12.56
CA SER A 141 -13.22 27.83 -11.35
C SER A 141 -12.31 27.77 -10.12
N ASP A 142 -12.45 28.75 -9.23
CA ASP A 142 -11.75 28.82 -7.95
C ASP A 142 -12.17 27.64 -7.05
N VAL A 143 -11.38 26.56 -7.08
CA VAL A 143 -11.39 25.53 -6.05
C VAL A 143 -10.03 25.63 -5.36
N ILE A 144 -10.01 26.41 -4.29
CA ILE A 144 -8.86 26.49 -3.38
C ILE A 144 -8.69 25.10 -2.77
N GLY A 145 -7.55 24.46 -3.02
CA GLY A 145 -7.18 23.21 -2.37
C GLY A 145 -7.08 23.45 -0.86
N MET A 146 -8.04 22.90 -0.13
CA MET A 146 -8.05 22.97 1.34
C MET A 146 -7.09 21.93 1.90
N SER A 147 -6.26 22.32 2.86
CA SER A 147 -5.36 21.40 3.56
C SER A 147 -6.16 20.46 4.47
N TYR A 148 -5.60 19.29 4.79
CA TYR A 148 -6.23 18.29 5.69
C TYR A 148 -6.63 18.88 7.05
N GLU A 149 -5.90 19.90 7.53
CA GLU A 149 -6.20 20.61 8.77
C GLU A 149 -7.55 21.34 8.72
N GLU A 150 -7.94 21.83 7.55
CA GLU A 150 -9.17 22.59 7.34
C GLU A 150 -10.41 21.66 7.34
N TYR A 151 -10.24 20.39 6.96
CA TYR A 151 -11.30 19.38 7.02
C TYR A 151 -11.60 18.92 8.45
N VAL A 152 -10.56 18.75 9.28
CA VAL A 152 -10.70 18.23 10.66
C VAL A 152 -11.23 19.28 11.62
N MET A 153 -10.91 20.56 11.39
CA MET A 153 -11.39 21.66 12.24
C MET A 153 -12.79 22.16 11.85
N GLY A 154 -13.25 21.90 10.62
CA GLY A 154 -14.59 22.29 10.15
C GLY A 154 -15.75 21.53 10.83
N ASP A 155 -15.51 20.30 11.28
CA ASP A 155 -16.53 19.45 11.90
C ASP A 155 -16.68 19.69 13.43
N ILE A 156 -15.85 20.55 14.02
CA ILE A 156 -15.92 20.87 15.47
C ILE A 156 -16.82 22.10 15.74
N GLU A 157 -17.13 22.90 14.72
CA GLU A 157 -18.10 23.98 14.81
C GLU A 157 -19.40 23.62 14.06
N MET A 158 -20.25 22.80 14.69
CA MET A 158 -21.70 22.81 14.45
C MET A 158 -22.50 22.40 15.68
#